data_AF-A0AAU5ZTN8-F1
#
_entry.id   AF-A0AAU5ZTN8-F1
#
_cell.length_a   1.000
_cell.length_b   1.000
_cell.length_c   1.000
_cell.angle_alpha   90.00
_cell.angle_beta   90.00
_cell.angle_gamma   90.00
#
_symmetry.space_group_name_H-M   'P 1'
#
loop_
_entity.id
_entity.type
_entity.pdbx_description
1 polymer ?
#
loop_
_entity_poly.entity_id
_entity_poly.type
_entity_poly.pdbx_seq_one_letter_code
_entity_poly.pdbx_strand_id
1 'polypeptide(L)'
;MIAVDAYGADPTGRTDSTPAVAAALRHAKNVDRPVRVVFSKGTYQLYPERAETRELYVSNTVGADQRYRDKKIGLLVEDMHDVTIDGGGAKLVYHGLQTAFASIRSTDVTFQNFSFDYAAPEVIDATVATTGVAGGHTYRVLKIPAGSPYQVNGTHITWLGEKSPATGRPYWSGVDGLQYTQIHDPKAQRTWRGDNPLFNDVASVTDLGGRRIRIDYSTAAPPTDAGLVYQMRLIERTEPGAFIWQSKNVTMRSMNAYYLQSFGVVGQFSENISIDKVNFAPDPKSGRSTASFADFVQMSGVKGKVSITRSVFDGPHDDPINIHGTYLEVVGQPGPNTLTLAYEHPQTAGFPQFAPGDEVEFTTKRTMVPLADAHAKVTAVDGPSGMDHDKPLTTMTVTFDRPVPAGVETGGTVVENITATPSVVISGNVFRNVPTRGVLVTTRKPVLITGNRFDGMSMASIYVSADAYQWYESGPVADLTIRGNSFTRPTGPVIFVEPTNQVIDPANPVHHNISVDHNTFDIGDVTVVNAKSVGGFGFTGNTVRRLDGPDHPPYTSPLFVFHGSSGIRIARNHYDKGLNTAVVSD
;
A
#
# COMPACT_ATOMS: atom_id res chain seq x y z
N MET A 1 -18.59 13.85 25.04
CA MET A 1 -17.17 13.53 25.24
C MET A 1 -17.10 12.33 26.15
N ILE A 2 -16.31 11.32 25.78
CA ILE A 2 -16.07 10.09 26.55
C ILE A 2 -14.56 9.96 26.70
N ALA A 3 -14.04 10.07 27.92
CA ALA A 3 -12.61 9.90 28.17
C ALA A 3 -12.29 8.42 28.42
N VAL A 4 -11.32 7.85 27.70
CA VAL A 4 -10.95 6.44 27.89
C VAL A 4 -10.37 6.17 29.29
N ASP A 5 -9.75 7.17 29.90
CA ASP A 5 -9.20 7.09 31.27
C ASP A 5 -10.30 6.84 32.30
N ALA A 6 -11.52 7.34 32.07
CA ALA A 6 -12.67 7.10 32.94
C ALA A 6 -13.16 5.63 32.92
N TYR A 7 -12.70 4.86 31.92
CA TYR A 7 -12.92 3.42 31.79
C TYR A 7 -11.72 2.60 32.26
N GLY A 8 -10.68 3.26 32.80
CA GLY A 8 -9.48 2.62 33.33
C GLY A 8 -8.33 2.46 32.33
N ALA A 9 -8.35 3.17 31.19
CA ALA A 9 -7.19 3.20 30.30
C ALA A 9 -6.01 3.89 30.99
N ASP A 10 -4.80 3.36 30.83
CA ASP A 10 -3.61 3.79 31.56
C ASP A 10 -2.66 4.62 30.69
N PRO A 11 -2.66 5.96 30.81
CA PRO A 11 -1.77 6.84 30.06
C PRO A 11 -0.29 6.74 30.48
N THR A 12 0.03 6.03 31.57
CA THR A 12 1.43 5.81 31.98
C THR A 12 2.11 4.70 31.17
N GLY A 13 1.33 3.90 30.44
CA GLY A 13 1.81 2.83 29.56
C GLY A 13 2.32 1.61 30.32
N ARG A 14 1.88 1.41 31.57
CA ARG A 14 2.30 0.27 32.41
C ARG A 14 1.36 -0.91 32.30
N THR A 15 0.08 -0.67 32.01
CA THR A 15 -0.93 -1.74 31.92
C THR A 15 -1.66 -1.75 30.58
N ASP A 16 -2.18 -2.93 30.21
CA ASP A 16 -3.02 -3.12 29.04
C ASP A 16 -4.31 -2.30 29.11
N SER A 17 -4.45 -1.36 28.17
CA SER A 17 -5.59 -0.44 28.05
C SER A 17 -6.68 -0.95 27.11
N THR A 18 -6.49 -2.07 26.40
CA THR A 18 -7.45 -2.56 25.40
C THR A 18 -8.87 -2.73 25.95
N PRO A 19 -9.12 -3.34 27.12
CA PRO A 19 -10.49 -3.51 27.62
C PRO A 19 -11.17 -2.18 27.95
N ALA A 20 -10.42 -1.23 28.50
CA ALA A 20 -10.94 0.08 28.86
C ALA A 20 -11.33 0.88 27.62
N VAL A 21 -10.48 0.84 26.59
CA VAL A 21 -10.74 1.47 25.30
C VAL A 21 -11.93 0.82 24.60
N ALA A 22 -12.01 -0.51 24.57
CA ALA A 22 -13.16 -1.23 24.02
C ALA A 22 -14.47 -0.89 24.77
N ALA A 23 -14.42 -0.80 26.11
CA ALA A 23 -15.59 -0.39 26.90
C ALA A 23 -16.05 1.04 26.60
N ALA A 24 -15.11 1.98 26.43
CA ALA A 24 -15.41 3.35 26.06
C ALA A 24 -16.05 3.45 24.66
N LEU A 25 -15.56 2.67 23.69
CA LEU A 25 -16.12 2.60 22.33
C LEU A 25 -17.51 1.94 22.30
N ARG A 26 -17.72 0.86 23.06
CA ARG A 26 -19.05 0.25 23.24
C ARG A 26 -20.03 1.22 23.89
N HIS A 27 -19.59 2.01 24.87
CA HIS A 27 -20.43 3.07 25.43
C HIS A 27 -20.75 4.14 24.37
N ALA A 28 -19.75 4.58 23.60
CA ALA A 28 -19.93 5.56 22.53
C ALA A 28 -20.97 5.12 21.50
N LYS A 29 -21.02 3.82 21.15
CA LYS A 29 -21.99 3.27 20.19
C LYS A 29 -23.45 3.45 20.64
N ASN A 30 -23.69 3.52 21.95
CA ASN A 30 -25.03 3.68 22.53
C ASN A 30 -25.41 5.14 22.81
N VAL A 31 -24.61 6.10 22.34
CA VAL A 31 -24.87 7.54 22.53
C VAL A 31 -25.51 8.11 21.26
N ASP A 32 -26.76 8.55 21.36
CA ASP A 32 -27.56 9.08 20.25
C ASP A 32 -27.30 10.57 19.97
N ARG A 33 -26.02 10.93 19.83
CA ARG A 33 -25.55 12.28 19.49
C ARG A 33 -24.08 12.23 19.07
N PRO A 34 -23.58 13.26 18.36
CA PRO A 34 -22.16 13.35 18.03
C PRO A 34 -21.26 13.11 19.24
N VAL A 35 -20.31 12.18 19.08
CA VAL A 35 -19.50 11.67 20.17
C VAL A 35 -18.01 11.84 19.87
N ARG A 36 -17.30 12.37 20.87
CA ARG A 36 -15.84 12.47 20.85
C ARG A 36 -15.27 11.58 21.93
N VAL A 37 -14.57 10.53 21.54
CA VAL A 37 -13.79 9.65 22.42
C VAL A 37 -12.39 10.24 22.53
N VAL A 38 -11.95 10.56 23.75
CA VAL A 38 -10.72 11.31 23.99
C VAL A 38 -9.71 10.49 24.78
N PHE A 39 -8.45 10.56 24.35
CA PHE A 39 -7.29 10.09 25.11
C PHE A 39 -6.61 11.29 25.75
N SER A 40 -6.17 11.13 26.99
CA SER A 40 -5.23 12.08 27.60
C SER A 40 -3.85 11.88 26.96
N LYS A 41 -3.02 12.92 26.96
CA LYS A 41 -1.63 12.77 26.52
C LYS A 41 -0.92 11.74 27.41
N GLY A 42 -0.41 10.69 26.79
CA GLY A 42 0.25 9.59 27.47
C GLY A 42 0.67 8.51 26.48
N THR A 43 1.17 7.39 27.01
CA THR A 43 1.43 6.18 26.25
C THR A 43 0.44 5.12 26.69
N TYR A 44 -0.25 4.47 25.76
CA TYR A 44 -1.21 3.40 26.06
C TYR A 44 -0.73 2.10 25.40
N GLN A 45 -0.75 1.01 26.16
CA GLN A 45 -0.44 -0.32 25.64
C GLN A 45 -1.74 -0.99 25.21
N LEU A 46 -1.80 -1.50 23.99
CA LEU A 46 -2.97 -2.20 23.45
C LEU A 46 -2.59 -3.61 23.06
N TYR A 47 -3.07 -4.60 23.82
CA TYR A 47 -2.84 -6.02 23.59
C TYR A 47 -3.98 -6.71 22.83
N PRO A 48 -3.67 -7.72 21.99
CA PRO A 48 -4.62 -8.40 21.12
C PRO A 48 -5.49 -9.42 21.86
N GLU A 49 -5.12 -9.87 23.06
CA GLU A 49 -5.86 -10.91 23.81
C GLU A 49 -7.26 -10.48 24.22
N ARG A 50 -7.48 -9.17 24.38
CA ARG A 50 -8.76 -8.58 24.82
C ARG A 50 -9.32 -7.56 23.83
N ALA A 51 -8.77 -7.54 22.61
CA ALA A 51 -9.25 -6.71 21.52
C ALA A 51 -10.59 -7.23 20.99
N GLU A 52 -11.31 -6.36 20.28
CA GLU A 52 -12.48 -6.78 19.51
C GLU A 52 -12.02 -7.66 18.35
N THR A 53 -12.73 -8.76 18.10
CA THR A 53 -12.46 -9.65 16.97
C THR A 53 -13.63 -9.63 16.00
N ARG A 54 -13.34 -9.55 14.70
CA ARG A 54 -14.32 -9.70 13.62
C ARG A 54 -13.79 -10.67 12.57
N GLU A 55 -14.66 -11.50 12.03
CA GLU A 55 -14.38 -12.22 10.80
C GLU A 55 -14.41 -11.21 9.64
N LEU A 56 -13.28 -11.04 8.96
CA LEU A 56 -13.11 -10.06 7.88
C LEU A 56 -12.19 -10.60 6.78
N TYR A 57 -12.61 -10.38 5.53
CA TYR A 57 -11.83 -10.60 4.32
C TYR A 57 -11.43 -9.23 3.74
N VAL A 58 -10.14 -9.06 3.49
CA VAL A 58 -9.55 -7.75 3.17
C VAL A 58 -8.78 -7.84 1.86
N SER A 59 -9.10 -6.96 0.92
CA SER A 59 -8.45 -6.84 -0.39
C SER A 59 -6.93 -6.76 -0.25
N ASN A 60 -6.21 -7.46 -1.14
CA ASN A 60 -4.75 -7.45 -1.29
C ASN A 60 -3.94 -7.97 -0.08
N THR A 61 -4.62 -8.64 0.86
CA THR A 61 -4.01 -9.28 2.03
C THR A 61 -3.83 -10.79 1.80
N VAL A 62 -4.28 -11.65 2.71
CA VAL A 62 -4.37 -13.11 2.53
C VAL A 62 -5.67 -13.54 1.83
N GLY A 63 -6.54 -12.60 1.45
CA GLY A 63 -7.76 -12.84 0.70
C GLY A 63 -8.69 -13.84 1.37
N ALA A 64 -9.12 -14.87 0.63
CA ALA A 64 -10.09 -15.88 1.08
C ALA A 64 -9.51 -16.97 2.02
N ASP A 65 -8.26 -16.83 2.48
CA ASP A 65 -7.66 -17.79 3.39
C ASP A 65 -8.32 -17.78 4.78
N GLN A 66 -9.12 -18.80 5.02
CA GLN A 66 -9.89 -19.03 6.24
C GLN A 66 -9.03 -19.07 7.52
N ARG A 67 -7.73 -19.41 7.42
CA ARG A 67 -6.82 -19.46 8.58
C ARG A 67 -6.65 -18.10 9.25
N TYR A 68 -6.87 -17.02 8.50
CA TYR A 68 -6.63 -15.65 8.94
C TYR A 68 -7.91 -14.82 9.00
N ARG A 69 -9.09 -15.41 8.84
CA ARG A 69 -10.36 -14.67 8.74
C ARG A 69 -10.65 -13.78 9.97
N ASP A 70 -10.22 -14.20 11.16
CA ASP A 70 -10.43 -13.46 12.40
C ASP A 70 -9.38 -12.34 12.55
N LYS A 71 -9.85 -11.09 12.49
CA LYS A 71 -9.02 -9.88 12.69
C LYS A 71 -9.26 -9.30 14.07
N LYS A 72 -8.17 -9.01 14.77
CA LYS A 72 -8.19 -8.33 16.07
C LYS A 72 -8.00 -6.84 15.86
N ILE A 73 -8.83 -6.03 16.49
CA ILE A 73 -8.92 -4.59 16.20
C ILE A 73 -8.79 -3.82 17.50
N GLY A 74 -7.74 -3.00 17.61
CA GLY A 74 -7.48 -2.27 18.85
C GLY A 74 -8.47 -1.12 19.08
N LEU A 75 -8.78 -0.32 18.04
CA LEU A 75 -9.85 0.68 18.07
C LEU A 75 -10.93 0.35 17.05
N LEU A 76 -12.08 -0.16 17.50
CA LEU A 76 -13.20 -0.50 16.62
C LEU A 76 -14.32 0.55 16.68
N VAL A 77 -14.57 1.23 15.56
CA VAL A 77 -15.75 2.06 15.31
C VAL A 77 -16.66 1.28 14.35
N GLU A 78 -17.77 0.75 14.85
CA GLU A 78 -18.64 -0.16 14.08
C GLU A 78 -20.13 0.18 14.25
N ASP A 79 -20.84 0.37 13.14
CA ASP A 79 -22.23 0.81 13.07
C ASP A 79 -22.50 2.11 13.86
N MET A 80 -21.64 3.11 13.66
CA MET A 80 -21.72 4.40 14.36
C MET A 80 -21.85 5.57 13.38
N HIS A 81 -22.36 6.70 13.86
CA HIS A 81 -22.43 7.96 13.12
C HIS A 81 -21.86 9.11 13.96
N ASP A 82 -21.25 10.11 13.32
CA ASP A 82 -20.71 11.33 13.95
C ASP A 82 -19.74 11.05 15.11
N VAL A 83 -18.67 10.29 14.83
CA VAL A 83 -17.68 9.85 15.82
C VAL A 83 -16.33 10.49 15.58
N THR A 84 -15.75 11.09 16.61
CA THR A 84 -14.34 11.52 16.61
C THR A 84 -13.54 10.74 17.65
N ILE A 85 -12.51 10.03 17.21
CA ILE A 85 -11.45 9.48 18.06
C ILE A 85 -10.31 10.50 18.12
N ASP A 86 -10.17 11.16 19.25
CA ASP A 86 -9.18 12.20 19.46
C ASP A 86 -8.09 11.75 20.45
N GLY A 87 -6.90 11.58 19.91
CA GLY A 87 -5.74 11.13 20.66
C GLY A 87 -5.19 12.11 21.68
N GLY A 88 -5.49 13.42 21.58
CA GLY A 88 -4.93 14.41 22.50
C GLY A 88 -3.39 14.45 22.57
N GLY A 89 -2.70 13.93 21.55
CA GLY A 89 -1.25 13.74 21.51
C GLY A 89 -0.73 12.44 22.12
N ALA A 90 -1.59 11.44 22.34
CA ALA A 90 -1.21 10.12 22.86
C ALA A 90 -0.35 9.32 21.88
N LYS A 91 0.47 8.41 22.44
CA LYS A 91 1.15 7.33 21.72
C LYS A 91 0.46 6.00 22.05
N LEU A 92 -0.10 5.36 21.04
CA LEU A 92 -0.69 4.03 21.16
C LEU A 92 0.35 2.99 20.72
N VAL A 93 0.72 2.07 21.62
CA VAL A 93 1.68 1.00 21.33
C VAL A 93 0.90 -0.30 21.25
N TYR A 94 0.81 -0.84 20.05
CA TYR A 94 0.12 -2.10 19.77
C TYR A 94 1.08 -3.27 19.97
N HIS A 95 0.57 -4.36 20.54
CA HIS A 95 1.32 -5.60 20.76
C HIS A 95 0.80 -6.72 19.86
N GLY A 96 1.68 -7.63 19.46
CA GLY A 96 1.36 -8.74 18.58
C GLY A 96 0.75 -8.33 17.24
N LEU A 97 0.09 -9.29 16.61
CA LEU A 97 -0.58 -9.11 15.33
C LEU A 97 -2.01 -8.63 15.60
N GLN A 98 -2.27 -7.36 15.27
CA GLN A 98 -3.60 -6.74 15.31
C GLN A 98 -3.69 -5.51 14.39
N THR A 99 -4.88 -5.24 13.87
CA THR A 99 -5.25 -4.00 13.18
C THR A 99 -5.33 -2.85 14.18
N ALA A 100 -4.66 -1.74 13.90
CA ALA A 100 -4.58 -0.61 14.83
C ALA A 100 -5.97 -0.01 15.10
N PHE A 101 -6.72 0.27 14.03
CA PHE A 101 -8.08 0.76 14.12
C PHE A 101 -8.91 0.38 12.89
N ALA A 102 -10.21 0.30 13.06
CA ALA A 102 -11.15 0.10 11.98
C ALA A 102 -12.40 0.99 12.08
N SER A 103 -12.89 1.43 10.93
CA SER A 103 -14.23 1.98 10.73
C SER A 103 -15.03 1.01 9.88
N ILE A 104 -16.09 0.43 10.44
CA ILE A 104 -16.93 -0.56 9.77
C ILE A 104 -18.37 -0.07 9.75
N ARG A 105 -19.01 -0.02 8.57
CA ARG A 105 -20.42 0.38 8.40
C ARG A 105 -20.79 1.67 9.17
N SER A 106 -19.87 2.63 9.17
CA SER A 106 -19.99 3.86 9.97
C SER A 106 -19.95 5.10 9.09
N THR A 107 -20.54 6.19 9.53
CA THR A 107 -20.61 7.46 8.77
C THR A 107 -20.06 8.62 9.59
N ASP A 108 -19.35 9.56 8.95
CA ASP A 108 -18.81 10.77 9.58
C ASP A 108 -17.87 10.43 10.74
N VAL A 109 -16.79 9.70 10.43
CA VAL A 109 -15.80 9.22 11.39
C VAL A 109 -14.48 9.97 11.23
N THR A 110 -13.92 10.46 12.33
CA THR A 110 -12.60 11.11 12.36
C THR A 110 -11.65 10.44 13.35
N PHE A 111 -10.48 10.01 12.89
CA PHE A 111 -9.33 9.64 13.72
C PHE A 111 -8.31 10.77 13.68
N GLN A 112 -7.93 11.32 14.84
CA GLN A 112 -7.01 12.46 14.86
C GLN A 112 -6.13 12.57 16.09
N ASN A 113 -5.01 13.27 15.94
CA ASN A 113 -4.14 13.73 17.04
C ASN A 113 -3.53 12.61 17.90
N PHE A 114 -3.20 11.45 17.35
CA PHE A 114 -2.36 10.45 18.03
C PHE A 114 -1.23 9.97 17.14
N SER A 115 -0.25 9.33 17.78
CA SER A 115 0.72 8.49 17.11
C SER A 115 0.48 7.04 17.47
N PHE A 116 0.88 6.12 16.59
CA PHE A 116 0.90 4.71 16.93
C PHE A 116 2.09 3.97 16.35
N ASP A 117 2.47 2.88 17.01
CA ASP A 117 3.56 1.98 16.64
C ASP A 117 3.29 0.56 17.16
N TYR A 118 4.12 -0.39 16.78
CA TYR A 118 4.07 -1.77 17.26
C TYR A 118 5.29 -2.10 18.12
N ALA A 119 5.08 -2.87 19.19
CA ALA A 119 6.13 -3.21 20.15
C ALA A 119 7.22 -4.08 19.53
N ALA A 120 6.85 -5.09 18.72
CA ALA A 120 7.78 -5.83 17.87
C ALA A 120 7.24 -6.06 16.43
N PRO A 121 7.54 -5.14 15.49
CA PRO A 121 7.17 -5.23 14.08
C PRO A 121 7.64 -6.52 13.38
N GLU A 122 6.88 -7.03 12.41
CA GLU A 122 7.27 -8.20 11.57
C GLU A 122 8.33 -7.90 10.51
N VAL A 123 8.87 -6.68 10.48
CA VAL A 123 10.03 -6.31 9.69
C VAL A 123 11.24 -6.13 10.60
N ILE A 124 12.35 -6.78 10.23
CA ILE A 124 13.65 -6.64 10.87
C ILE A 124 14.53 -5.71 10.06
N ASP A 125 14.96 -4.60 10.67
CA ASP A 125 15.96 -3.71 10.09
C ASP A 125 17.35 -4.05 10.67
N ALA A 126 18.17 -4.80 9.93
CA ALA A 126 19.52 -5.19 10.36
C ALA A 126 20.58 -4.27 9.75
N THR A 127 21.16 -3.37 10.55
CA THR A 127 22.23 -2.47 10.07
C THR A 127 23.58 -3.17 10.09
N VAL A 128 24.31 -3.21 8.98
CA VAL A 128 25.70 -3.66 8.93
C VAL A 128 26.59 -2.56 9.52
N ALA A 129 26.91 -2.66 10.81
CA ALA A 129 27.68 -1.63 11.52
C ALA A 129 29.18 -1.70 11.20
N THR A 130 29.71 -2.88 10.93
CA THR A 130 31.14 -3.08 10.65
C THR A 130 31.34 -4.33 9.80
N THR A 131 32.31 -4.29 8.90
CA THR A 131 32.76 -5.42 8.08
C THR A 131 34.26 -5.60 8.27
N GLY A 132 34.78 -6.81 8.05
CA GLY A 132 36.22 -7.05 8.13
C GLY A 132 36.63 -8.47 7.77
N VAL A 133 37.93 -8.74 7.85
CA VAL A 133 38.52 -10.08 7.67
C VAL A 133 39.36 -10.40 8.90
N ALA A 134 39.15 -11.58 9.49
CA ALA A 134 39.90 -12.09 10.63
C ALA A 134 40.26 -13.56 10.38
N GLY A 135 41.55 -13.90 10.52
CA GLY A 135 42.01 -15.28 10.31
C GLY A 135 41.78 -15.83 8.89
N GLY A 136 41.75 -14.97 7.87
CA GLY A 136 41.43 -15.34 6.50
C GLY A 136 39.93 -15.47 6.19
N HIS A 137 39.06 -15.21 7.17
CA HIS A 137 37.61 -15.29 7.04
C HIS A 137 36.95 -13.93 7.23
N THR A 138 35.98 -13.64 6.38
CA THR A 138 35.19 -12.42 6.42
C THR A 138 34.19 -12.45 7.57
N TYR A 139 33.86 -11.27 8.12
CA TYR A 139 32.77 -11.12 9.08
C TYR A 139 31.97 -9.83 8.85
N ARG A 140 30.73 -9.83 9.33
CA ARG A 140 29.87 -8.65 9.51
C ARG A 140 29.44 -8.55 10.96
N VAL A 141 29.32 -7.32 11.47
CA VAL A 141 28.66 -7.04 12.74
C VAL A 141 27.38 -6.25 12.48
N LEU A 142 26.25 -6.87 12.79
CA LEU A 142 24.93 -6.28 12.70
C LEU A 142 24.59 -5.49 13.97
N LYS A 143 23.81 -4.42 13.82
CA LYS A 143 23.13 -3.70 14.90
C LYS A 143 21.62 -3.81 14.70
N ILE A 144 20.93 -4.25 15.74
CA ILE A 144 19.50 -4.59 15.70
C ILE A 144 18.67 -3.57 16.51
N PRO A 145 17.55 -3.04 15.98
CA PRO A 145 16.65 -2.13 16.69
C PRO A 145 16.05 -2.69 17.98
N ALA A 146 15.52 -1.78 18.80
CA ALA A 146 14.97 -2.15 20.11
C ALA A 146 13.74 -3.08 20.04
N GLY A 147 12.90 -2.87 19.02
CA GLY A 147 11.68 -3.64 18.76
C GLY A 147 11.90 -4.94 18.00
N SER A 148 13.14 -5.44 17.87
CA SER A 148 13.43 -6.67 17.13
C SER A 148 14.13 -7.70 18.03
N PRO A 149 13.40 -8.38 18.93
CA PRO A 149 13.94 -9.49 19.72
C PRO A 149 14.53 -10.60 18.84
N TYR A 150 15.61 -11.23 19.29
CA TYR A 150 16.28 -12.31 18.57
C TYR A 150 16.91 -13.34 19.51
N GLN A 151 17.24 -14.50 18.96
CA GLN A 151 18.05 -15.55 19.58
C GLN A 151 19.09 -16.06 18.57
N VAL A 152 20.33 -16.24 19.00
CA VAL A 152 21.38 -16.87 18.18
C VAL A 152 21.44 -18.35 18.50
N ASN A 153 21.30 -19.19 17.48
CA ASN A 153 21.23 -20.64 17.56
C ASN A 153 22.24 -21.28 16.58
N GLY A 154 23.47 -21.51 17.05
CA GLY A 154 24.55 -22.05 16.21
C GLY A 154 24.92 -21.11 15.07
N THR A 155 24.62 -21.51 13.83
CA THR A 155 24.85 -20.72 12.60
C THR A 155 23.64 -19.87 12.19
N HIS A 156 22.56 -19.87 12.98
CA HIS A 156 21.30 -19.23 12.62
C HIS A 156 20.89 -18.14 13.62
N ILE A 157 20.09 -17.20 13.14
CA ILE A 157 19.39 -16.21 13.97
C ILE A 157 17.90 -16.52 13.89
N THR A 158 17.26 -16.67 15.06
CA THR A 158 15.81 -16.69 15.17
C THR A 158 15.33 -15.30 15.56
N TRP A 159 14.57 -14.65 14.68
CA TRP A 159 13.86 -13.40 14.94
C TRP A 159 12.54 -13.68 15.64
N LEU A 160 12.19 -12.87 16.62
CA LEU A 160 11.02 -13.09 17.46
C LEU A 160 10.21 -11.81 17.61
N GLY A 161 8.88 -11.95 17.64
CA GLY A 161 8.01 -10.96 18.26
C GLY A 161 8.21 -10.93 19.78
N GLU A 162 7.65 -9.91 20.42
CA GLU A 162 7.48 -9.88 21.85
C GLU A 162 6.60 -11.03 22.34
N LYS A 163 6.74 -11.40 23.61
CA LYS A 163 5.99 -12.50 24.20
C LYS A 163 4.58 -12.05 24.57
N SER A 164 3.59 -12.83 24.14
CA SER A 164 2.21 -12.68 24.63
C SER A 164 2.17 -12.86 26.15
N PRO A 165 1.55 -11.93 26.90
CA PRO A 165 1.39 -12.07 28.34
C PRO A 165 0.47 -13.23 28.72
N ALA A 166 -0.40 -13.69 27.82
CA ALA A 166 -1.31 -14.80 28.07
C ALA A 166 -0.66 -16.18 27.85
N THR A 167 0.21 -16.31 26.85
CA THR A 167 0.78 -17.62 26.48
C THR A 167 2.25 -17.78 26.84
N GLY A 168 2.97 -16.68 27.10
CA GLY A 168 4.42 -16.66 27.30
C GLY A 168 5.24 -16.95 26.03
N ARG A 169 4.58 -17.11 24.88
CA ARG A 169 5.21 -17.38 23.58
C ARG A 169 5.31 -16.11 22.74
N PRO A 170 6.34 -15.98 21.87
CA PRO A 170 6.41 -14.91 20.88
C PRO A 170 5.16 -14.87 19.99
N TYR A 171 4.66 -13.68 19.65
CA TYR A 171 3.52 -13.54 18.73
C TYR A 171 3.82 -14.04 17.32
N TRP A 172 5.07 -13.92 16.89
CA TRP A 172 5.56 -14.41 15.61
C TRP A 172 7.03 -14.78 15.75
N SER A 173 7.54 -15.58 14.82
CA SER A 173 8.95 -15.92 14.73
C SER A 173 9.36 -16.19 13.29
N GLY A 174 10.60 -15.91 12.95
CA GLY A 174 11.21 -16.34 11.69
C GLY A 174 12.71 -16.54 11.84
N VAL A 175 13.39 -16.91 10.76
CA VAL A 175 14.82 -17.22 10.78
C VAL A 175 15.59 -16.47 9.71
N ASP A 176 16.83 -16.11 10.02
CA ASP A 176 17.85 -15.62 9.09
C ASP A 176 17.39 -14.48 8.17
N GLY A 177 17.52 -14.60 6.85
CA GLY A 177 17.30 -13.50 5.91
C GLY A 177 15.86 -13.00 5.79
N LEU A 178 14.90 -13.72 6.37
CA LEU A 178 13.45 -13.71 6.08
C LEU A 178 13.10 -13.65 4.57
N GLN A 179 11.90 -14.13 4.23
CA GLN A 179 11.54 -14.52 2.85
C GLN A 179 11.58 -13.38 1.82
N TYR A 180 11.52 -12.13 2.28
CA TYR A 180 11.59 -10.94 1.44
C TYR A 180 12.59 -9.93 2.02
N THR A 181 13.43 -9.36 1.15
CA THR A 181 14.44 -8.36 1.55
C THR A 181 14.41 -7.12 0.67
N GLN A 182 14.65 -5.98 1.29
CA GLN A 182 15.06 -4.74 0.64
C GLN A 182 16.23 -4.11 1.41
N ILE A 183 16.99 -3.24 0.74
CA ILE A 183 18.20 -2.64 1.28
C ILE A 183 17.98 -1.13 1.35
N HIS A 184 18.28 -0.55 2.50
CA HIS A 184 18.30 0.89 2.70
C HIS A 184 19.73 1.39 2.90
N ASP A 185 20.10 2.45 2.18
CA ASP A 185 21.32 3.22 2.38
C ASP A 185 20.97 4.56 3.06
N PRO A 186 21.25 4.70 4.36
CA PRO A 186 21.00 5.95 5.09
C PRO A 186 21.79 7.14 4.54
N LYS A 187 22.98 6.92 3.97
CA LYS A 187 23.84 7.97 3.43
C LYS A 187 23.30 8.48 2.10
N ALA A 188 22.87 7.58 1.23
CA ALA A 188 22.25 7.95 -0.05
C ALA A 188 20.78 8.38 0.09
N GLN A 189 20.15 8.10 1.24
CA GLN A 189 18.71 8.25 1.49
C GLN A 189 17.90 7.56 0.40
N ARG A 190 18.15 6.26 0.24
CA ARG A 190 17.52 5.45 -0.79
C ARG A 190 17.30 4.02 -0.32
N THR A 191 16.20 3.44 -0.77
CA THR A 191 15.85 2.03 -0.52
C THR A 191 15.57 1.34 -1.85
N TRP A 192 16.03 0.11 -2.03
CA TRP A 192 15.81 -0.68 -3.24
C TRP A 192 15.66 -2.17 -2.92
N ARG A 193 15.03 -2.93 -3.82
CA ARG A 193 14.98 -4.39 -3.73
C ARG A 193 16.32 -4.97 -4.21
N GLY A 194 16.88 -5.92 -3.48
CA GLY A 194 18.16 -6.54 -3.83
C GLY A 194 18.46 -7.76 -2.98
N ASP A 195 19.55 -8.44 -3.34
CA ASP A 195 19.96 -9.69 -2.69
C ASP A 195 20.38 -9.47 -1.24
N ASN A 196 20.18 -10.51 -0.43
CA ASN A 196 20.56 -10.52 0.98
C ASN A 196 21.76 -11.46 1.21
N PRO A 197 23.01 -10.95 1.23
CA PRO A 197 24.20 -11.77 1.45
C PRO A 197 24.47 -12.07 2.93
N LEU A 198 23.64 -11.57 3.87
CA LEU A 198 23.94 -11.68 5.30
C LEU A 198 24.01 -13.13 5.80
N PHE A 199 23.30 -14.05 5.15
CA PHE A 199 23.14 -15.44 5.57
C PHE A 199 23.70 -16.47 4.58
N ASN A 200 24.47 -16.02 3.60
CA ASN A 200 25.21 -16.91 2.69
C ASN A 200 26.52 -17.35 3.34
N ASP A 201 26.91 -18.62 3.18
CA ASP A 201 28.23 -19.14 3.62
C ASP A 201 28.56 -18.89 5.10
N VAL A 202 27.56 -18.86 5.97
CA VAL A 202 27.71 -18.60 7.41
C VAL A 202 28.49 -19.73 8.08
N ALA A 203 29.63 -19.40 8.68
CA ALA A 203 30.45 -20.31 9.46
C ALA A 203 30.04 -20.31 10.94
N SER A 204 29.72 -19.13 11.51
CA SER A 204 29.21 -19.03 12.87
C SER A 204 28.49 -17.70 13.11
N VAL A 205 27.59 -17.69 14.10
CA VAL A 205 26.92 -16.49 14.58
C VAL A 205 27.18 -16.33 16.08
N THR A 206 27.54 -15.13 16.51
CA THR A 206 27.80 -14.80 17.91
C THR A 206 27.00 -13.58 18.34
N ASP A 207 26.22 -13.71 19.41
CA ASP A 207 25.62 -12.55 20.09
C ASP A 207 26.70 -11.82 20.89
N LEU A 208 27.02 -10.59 20.49
CA LEU A 208 27.99 -9.75 21.17
C LEU A 208 27.37 -8.97 22.34
N GLY A 209 26.06 -9.13 22.58
CA GLY A 209 25.31 -8.32 23.51
C GLY A 209 25.06 -6.90 22.98
N GLY A 210 24.25 -6.12 23.71
CA GLY A 210 23.92 -4.75 23.32
C GLY A 210 23.24 -4.64 21.95
N ARG A 211 22.52 -5.68 21.53
CA ARG A 211 21.86 -5.81 20.21
C ARG A 211 22.83 -5.79 19.04
N ARG A 212 24.00 -6.38 19.23
CA ARG A 212 25.01 -6.56 18.19
C ARG A 212 25.23 -8.04 17.94
N ILE A 213 25.17 -8.44 16.68
CA ILE A 213 25.37 -9.83 16.27
C ILE A 213 26.54 -9.87 15.31
N ARG A 214 27.52 -10.73 15.56
CA ARG A 214 28.60 -11.02 14.62
C ARG A 214 28.24 -12.25 13.81
N ILE A 215 28.38 -12.15 12.48
CA ILE A 215 28.29 -13.27 11.56
C ILE A 215 29.67 -13.44 10.93
N ASP A 216 30.27 -14.60 11.13
CA ASP A 216 31.53 -15.02 10.49
C ASP A 216 31.21 -15.94 9.31
N TYR A 217 31.94 -15.79 8.22
CA TYR A 217 31.69 -16.47 6.95
C TYR A 217 32.85 -17.40 6.58
N SER A 218 32.58 -18.42 5.78
CA SER A 218 33.64 -19.31 5.27
C SER A 218 34.49 -18.64 4.17
N THR A 219 34.02 -17.53 3.61
CA THR A 219 34.67 -16.78 2.52
C THR A 219 35.71 -15.77 3.04
N ALA A 220 36.61 -15.31 2.16
CA ALA A 220 37.70 -14.38 2.49
C ALA A 220 37.52 -12.96 1.91
N ALA A 221 36.52 -12.75 1.05
CA ALA A 221 36.32 -11.48 0.35
C ALA A 221 35.73 -10.40 1.30
N PRO A 222 36.36 -9.22 1.45
CA PRO A 222 35.84 -8.17 2.32
C PRO A 222 34.47 -7.65 1.86
N PRO A 223 33.44 -7.58 2.74
CA PRO A 223 32.15 -7.00 2.40
C PRO A 223 32.23 -5.48 2.27
N THR A 224 31.50 -4.94 1.29
CA THR A 224 31.46 -3.51 0.96
C THR A 224 30.16 -2.84 1.40
N ASP A 225 29.34 -3.53 2.19
CA ASP A 225 27.99 -3.14 2.62
C ASP A 225 27.93 -2.50 4.02
N ALA A 226 29.08 -2.12 4.59
CA ALA A 226 29.12 -1.35 5.84
C ALA A 226 28.29 -0.07 5.73
N GLY A 227 27.37 0.12 6.68
CA GLY A 227 26.43 1.24 6.74
C GLY A 227 25.06 0.95 6.12
N LEU A 228 24.92 -0.12 5.32
CA LEU A 228 23.64 -0.51 4.75
C LEU A 228 22.74 -1.19 5.80
N VAL A 229 21.43 -1.07 5.60
CA VAL A 229 20.39 -1.68 6.43
C VAL A 229 19.64 -2.70 5.58
N TYR A 230 19.68 -3.96 5.99
CA TYR A 230 18.88 -5.03 5.38
C TYR A 230 17.53 -5.12 6.09
N GLN A 231 16.47 -4.80 5.37
CA GLN A 231 15.10 -4.81 5.87
C GLN A 231 14.44 -6.12 5.42
N MET A 232 14.12 -6.98 6.37
CA MET A 232 13.79 -8.39 6.14
C MET A 232 12.43 -8.72 6.75
N ARG A 233 11.56 -9.43 6.03
CA ARG A 233 10.23 -9.81 6.52
C ARG A 233 9.73 -11.14 5.98
N LEU A 234 8.72 -11.69 6.67
CA LEU A 234 7.82 -12.71 6.11
C LEU A 234 6.95 -12.10 5.00
N ILE A 235 6.19 -12.92 4.27
CA ILE A 235 5.38 -12.45 3.13
C ILE A 235 3.89 -12.44 3.38
N GLU A 236 3.42 -13.17 4.39
CA GLU A 236 2.01 -13.30 4.72
C GLU A 236 1.45 -11.98 5.24
N ARG A 237 0.53 -11.38 4.47
CA ARG A 237 -0.22 -10.16 4.83
C ARG A 237 -1.49 -10.56 5.56
N THR A 238 -1.34 -11.05 6.78
CA THR A 238 -2.43 -11.60 7.61
C THR A 238 -3.53 -10.61 7.97
N GLU A 239 -3.26 -9.30 8.05
CA GLU A 239 -4.24 -8.29 8.43
C GLU A 239 -3.89 -6.88 7.95
N PRO A 240 -4.86 -5.96 7.81
CA PRO A 240 -4.57 -4.56 7.52
C PRO A 240 -4.01 -3.84 8.74
N GLY A 241 -3.12 -2.87 8.50
CA GLY A 241 -2.65 -1.96 9.55
C GLY A 241 -3.80 -1.07 10.08
N ALA A 242 -4.70 -0.64 9.20
CA ALA A 242 -5.99 -0.04 9.55
C ALA A 242 -7.03 -0.34 8.47
N PHE A 243 -8.32 -0.39 8.84
CA PHE A 243 -9.37 -0.81 7.92
C PHE A 243 -10.57 0.13 7.88
N ILE A 244 -11.01 0.51 6.69
CA ILE A 244 -12.20 1.34 6.46
C ILE A 244 -13.09 0.56 5.51
N TRP A 245 -14.15 -0.05 6.04
CA TRP A 245 -15.03 -0.94 5.29
C TRP A 245 -16.48 -0.51 5.35
N GLN A 246 -17.12 -0.41 4.17
CA GLN A 246 -18.51 0.01 4.03
C GLN A 246 -18.85 1.27 4.82
N SER A 247 -17.87 2.17 4.97
CA SER A 247 -18.00 3.39 5.74
C SER A 247 -18.05 4.60 4.83
N LYS A 248 -18.61 5.70 5.33
CA LYS A 248 -18.78 6.94 4.58
C LYS A 248 -18.19 8.13 5.33
N ASN A 249 -17.52 9.03 4.62
CA ASN A 249 -16.93 10.25 5.16
C ASN A 249 -15.95 9.94 6.33
N VAL A 250 -14.88 9.24 6.02
CA VAL A 250 -13.87 8.86 7.02
C VAL A 250 -12.63 9.72 6.86
N THR A 251 -12.18 10.32 7.96
CA THR A 251 -11.01 11.21 7.99
C THR A 251 -9.94 10.68 8.94
N MET A 252 -8.71 10.58 8.46
CA MET A 252 -7.50 10.45 9.27
C MET A 252 -6.74 11.77 9.23
N ARG A 253 -6.46 12.39 10.38
CA ARG A 253 -5.85 13.72 10.38
C ARG A 253 -4.84 13.96 11.50
N SER A 254 -3.70 14.56 11.15
CA SER A 254 -2.69 15.03 12.13
C SER A 254 -2.21 13.89 13.02
N MET A 255 -1.71 12.82 12.39
CA MET A 255 -1.30 11.57 13.03
C MET A 255 0.13 11.19 12.66
N ASN A 256 0.77 10.34 13.48
CA ASN A 256 2.00 9.65 13.09
C ASN A 256 1.76 8.13 13.12
N ALA A 257 1.83 7.47 11.97
CA ALA A 257 1.82 6.03 11.84
C ALA A 257 3.28 5.56 11.76
N TYR A 258 3.86 5.19 12.91
CA TYR A 258 5.27 4.81 13.00
C TYR A 258 5.57 3.41 12.47
N TYR A 259 4.55 2.57 12.40
CA TYR A 259 4.58 1.29 11.70
C TYR A 259 3.16 0.82 11.38
N LEU A 260 2.95 0.28 10.17
CA LEU A 260 1.75 -0.47 9.79
C LEU A 260 2.10 -1.96 9.71
N GLN A 261 1.47 -2.74 10.59
CA GLN A 261 1.68 -4.18 10.71
C GLN A 261 0.95 -4.92 9.59
N SER A 262 1.64 -5.89 8.98
CA SER A 262 1.12 -6.88 8.03
C SER A 262 0.60 -6.32 6.68
N PHE A 263 -0.01 -5.14 6.65
CA PHE A 263 -0.36 -4.40 5.44
C PHE A 263 -0.62 -2.90 5.72
N GLY A 264 -1.16 -2.16 4.75
CA GLY A 264 -1.43 -0.72 4.86
C GLY A 264 -2.76 -0.33 5.53
N VAL A 265 -3.12 0.95 5.38
CA VAL A 265 -4.48 1.46 5.60
C VAL A 265 -5.33 1.07 4.39
N VAL A 266 -6.30 0.19 4.59
CA VAL A 266 -7.17 -0.31 3.51
C VAL A 266 -8.54 0.33 3.58
N GLY A 267 -8.90 1.11 2.55
CA GLY A 267 -10.26 1.49 2.25
C GLY A 267 -10.88 0.46 1.31
N GLN A 268 -12.03 -0.11 1.70
CA GLN A 268 -12.72 -1.17 0.96
C GLN A 268 -14.22 -0.87 0.90
N PHE A 269 -14.80 -0.82 -0.30
CA PHE A 269 -16.24 -0.54 -0.54
C PHE A 269 -16.79 0.62 0.28
N SER A 270 -15.99 1.67 0.44
CA SER A 270 -16.29 2.84 1.27
C SER A 270 -16.51 4.07 0.39
N GLU A 271 -16.98 5.17 0.97
CA GLU A 271 -17.27 6.42 0.26
C GLU A 271 -16.61 7.60 0.97
N ASN A 272 -15.91 8.45 0.23
CA ASN A 272 -15.26 9.66 0.74
C ASN A 272 -14.25 9.40 1.87
N ILE A 273 -12.97 9.24 1.51
CA ILE A 273 -11.88 9.03 2.47
C ILE A 273 -10.88 10.18 2.37
N SER A 274 -10.55 10.79 3.51
CA SER A 274 -9.57 11.88 3.61
C SER A 274 -8.42 11.51 4.55
N ILE A 275 -7.20 11.59 4.07
CA ILE A 275 -5.96 11.40 4.83
C ILE A 275 -5.17 12.71 4.76
N ASP A 276 -5.10 13.45 5.86
CA ASP A 276 -4.51 14.79 5.89
C ASP A 276 -3.47 14.95 6.99
N LYS A 277 -2.26 15.36 6.64
CA LYS A 277 -1.16 15.54 7.61
C LYS A 277 -0.90 14.27 8.42
N VAL A 278 -0.81 13.14 7.74
CA VAL A 278 -0.43 11.87 8.36
C VAL A 278 1.03 11.57 7.99
N ASN A 279 1.86 11.36 9.00
CA ASN A 279 3.24 10.95 8.79
C ASN A 279 3.31 9.43 8.87
N PHE A 280 3.44 8.78 7.71
CA PHE A 280 3.81 7.38 7.58
C PHE A 280 5.33 7.30 7.50
N ALA A 281 5.99 7.19 8.65
CA ALA A 281 7.44 7.25 8.76
C ALA A 281 7.88 6.60 10.08
N PRO A 282 9.05 5.94 10.15
CA PRO A 282 9.48 5.27 11.37
C PRO A 282 9.65 6.28 12.52
N ASP A 283 9.44 5.84 13.77
CA ASP A 283 9.79 6.68 14.93
C ASP A 283 11.30 6.97 14.87
N PRO A 284 11.74 8.24 14.80
CA PRO A 284 13.17 8.58 14.69
C PRO A 284 14.02 8.03 15.84
N LYS A 285 13.40 7.69 16.97
CA LYS A 285 14.07 7.09 18.14
C LYS A 285 14.14 5.56 18.09
N SER A 286 13.42 4.91 17.18
CA SER A 286 13.36 3.44 17.10
C SER A 286 14.63 2.81 16.52
N GLY A 287 15.38 3.57 15.72
CA GLY A 287 16.52 3.06 14.94
C GLY A 287 16.10 2.24 13.71
N ARG A 288 14.80 2.20 13.37
CA ARG A 288 14.27 1.63 12.12
C ARG A 288 14.31 2.65 10.99
N SER A 289 14.44 2.17 9.76
CA SER A 289 14.17 2.87 8.51
C SER A 289 12.86 2.41 7.85
N THR A 290 12.16 1.42 8.42
CA THR A 290 10.88 0.89 7.91
C THR A 290 9.66 1.40 8.69
N ALA A 291 8.58 1.75 7.98
CA ALA A 291 7.28 2.10 8.57
C ALA A 291 6.06 1.34 8.03
N SER A 292 6.20 0.44 7.06
CA SER A 292 5.11 -0.47 6.68
C SER A 292 5.66 -1.82 6.23
N PHE A 293 4.91 -2.88 6.54
CA PHE A 293 5.14 -4.23 6.03
C PHE A 293 4.91 -4.35 4.51
N ALA A 294 4.06 -3.48 3.95
CA ALA A 294 3.76 -3.44 2.53
C ALA A 294 3.38 -2.00 2.13
N ASP A 295 2.24 -1.81 1.48
CA ASP A 295 1.71 -0.52 1.07
C ASP A 295 1.41 0.38 2.28
N PHE A 296 1.37 1.70 2.11
CA PHE A 296 0.86 2.58 3.17
C PHE A 296 -0.65 2.78 3.08
N VAL A 297 -1.16 3.05 1.89
CA VAL A 297 -2.57 3.34 1.63
C VAL A 297 -3.05 2.53 0.44
N GLN A 298 -4.06 1.70 0.66
CA GLN A 298 -4.74 0.93 -0.38
C GLN A 298 -6.22 1.32 -0.42
N MET A 299 -6.74 1.66 -1.60
CA MET A 299 -8.16 1.97 -1.80
C MET A 299 -8.71 1.03 -2.86
N SER A 300 -9.44 0.01 -2.42
CA SER A 300 -10.02 -1.02 -3.27
C SER A 300 -11.54 -0.85 -3.32
N GLY A 301 -12.08 -0.51 -4.49
CA GLY A 301 -13.53 -0.33 -4.68
C GLY A 301 -14.12 0.84 -3.88
N VAL A 302 -13.35 1.91 -3.65
CA VAL A 302 -13.83 3.13 -2.97
C VAL A 302 -14.57 4.02 -3.96
N LYS A 303 -15.68 4.64 -3.56
CA LYS A 303 -16.42 5.62 -4.38
C LYS A 303 -16.37 7.04 -3.82
N GLY A 304 -16.88 8.00 -4.59
CA GLY A 304 -16.91 9.41 -4.21
C GLY A 304 -15.54 10.05 -4.39
N LYS A 305 -14.92 10.53 -3.30
CA LYS A 305 -13.61 11.20 -3.35
C LYS A 305 -12.60 10.61 -2.38
N VAL A 306 -11.41 10.30 -2.87
CA VAL A 306 -10.22 10.02 -2.05
C VAL A 306 -9.31 11.25 -2.06
N SER A 307 -8.95 11.75 -0.88
CA SER A 307 -8.06 12.90 -0.72
C SER A 307 -6.89 12.55 0.19
N ILE A 308 -5.67 12.59 -0.32
CA ILE A 308 -4.44 12.28 0.42
C ILE A 308 -3.54 13.51 0.35
N THR A 309 -3.44 14.26 1.44
CA THR A 309 -2.82 15.59 1.43
C THR A 309 -1.85 15.85 2.56
N ARG A 310 -0.78 16.59 2.26
CA ARG A 310 0.18 17.12 3.25
C ARG A 310 0.80 16.03 4.14
N SER A 311 0.91 14.82 3.61
CA SER A 311 1.38 13.63 4.32
C SER A 311 2.80 13.27 3.92
N VAL A 312 3.46 12.47 4.76
CA VAL A 312 4.81 11.95 4.51
C VAL A 312 4.72 10.44 4.37
N PHE A 313 5.39 9.90 3.35
CA PHE A 313 5.56 8.48 3.09
C PHE A 313 7.06 8.16 3.05
N ASP A 314 7.53 7.42 4.05
CA ASP A 314 8.95 7.17 4.28
C ASP A 314 9.19 5.73 4.72
N GLY A 315 9.90 4.96 3.88
CA GLY A 315 10.30 3.59 4.18
C GLY A 315 9.17 2.55 4.16
N PRO A 316 8.33 2.47 3.10
CA PRO A 316 7.44 1.33 2.93
C PRO A 316 8.20 0.10 2.43
N HIS A 317 7.57 -1.07 2.51
CA HIS A 317 8.03 -2.29 1.82
C HIS A 317 7.30 -2.54 0.49
N ASP A 318 6.33 -1.68 0.16
CA ASP A 318 5.62 -1.66 -1.12
C ASP A 318 5.17 -0.23 -1.43
N ASP A 319 4.16 -0.04 -2.27
CA ASP A 319 3.74 1.28 -2.71
C ASP A 319 3.17 2.16 -1.59
N PRO A 320 3.55 3.44 -1.50
CA PRO A 320 2.89 4.38 -0.61
C PRO A 320 1.38 4.50 -0.84
N ILE A 321 0.94 4.55 -2.10
CA ILE A 321 -0.47 4.73 -2.45
C ILE A 321 -0.81 3.79 -3.61
N ASN A 322 -1.83 2.96 -3.43
CA ASN A 322 -2.49 2.20 -4.49
C ASN A 322 -4.01 2.45 -4.45
N ILE A 323 -4.62 2.82 -5.57
CA ILE A 323 -6.05 3.10 -5.70
C ILE A 323 -6.59 2.40 -6.94
N HIS A 324 -7.52 1.45 -6.76
CA HIS A 324 -8.04 0.61 -7.84
C HIS A 324 -9.46 0.10 -7.57
N GLY A 325 -10.13 -0.40 -8.62
CA GLY A 325 -11.26 -1.33 -8.50
C GLY A 325 -10.79 -2.79 -8.61
N THR A 326 -11.72 -3.73 -8.77
CA THR A 326 -11.37 -5.14 -9.03
C THR A 326 -12.12 -5.63 -10.25
N TYR A 327 -11.40 -6.23 -11.19
CA TYR A 327 -11.97 -6.98 -12.30
C TYR A 327 -12.31 -8.38 -11.80
N LEU A 328 -13.55 -8.82 -12.04
CA LEU A 328 -13.91 -10.23 -11.88
C LEU A 328 -14.07 -10.88 -13.25
N GLU A 329 -13.51 -12.07 -13.42
CA GLU A 329 -13.54 -12.80 -14.68
C GLU A 329 -14.88 -13.53 -14.86
N VAL A 330 -15.42 -13.49 -16.08
CA VAL A 330 -16.61 -14.27 -16.41
C VAL A 330 -16.22 -15.74 -16.51
N VAL A 331 -16.76 -16.57 -15.62
CA VAL A 331 -16.51 -18.03 -15.59
C VAL A 331 -17.74 -18.86 -15.95
N GLY A 332 -18.91 -18.23 -16.07
CA GLY A 332 -20.14 -18.89 -16.52
C GLY A 332 -21.27 -17.92 -16.83
N GLN A 333 -22.28 -18.40 -17.56
CA GLN A 333 -23.50 -17.66 -17.91
C GLN A 333 -24.73 -18.56 -17.70
N PRO A 334 -25.27 -18.64 -16.46
CA PRO A 334 -26.42 -19.50 -16.15
C PRO A 334 -27.75 -19.00 -16.76
N GLY A 335 -27.81 -17.77 -17.29
CA GLY A 335 -29.01 -17.22 -17.92
C GLY A 335 -28.72 -16.03 -18.84
N PRO A 336 -29.74 -15.50 -19.54
CA PRO A 336 -29.54 -14.42 -20.51
C PRO A 336 -29.05 -13.11 -19.88
N ASN A 337 -29.37 -12.85 -18.61
CA ASN A 337 -29.00 -11.65 -17.86
C ASN A 337 -28.23 -11.99 -16.57
N THR A 338 -27.59 -13.15 -16.49
CA THR A 338 -26.93 -13.61 -15.26
C THR A 338 -25.59 -14.24 -15.59
N LEU A 339 -24.54 -13.85 -14.86
CA LEU A 339 -23.18 -14.39 -14.98
C LEU A 339 -22.70 -14.99 -13.66
N THR A 340 -21.84 -15.98 -13.74
CA THR A 340 -20.95 -16.39 -12.65
C THR A 340 -19.61 -15.71 -12.88
N LEU A 341 -19.17 -14.97 -11.87
CA LEU A 341 -17.95 -14.15 -11.87
C LEU A 341 -16.97 -14.70 -10.82
N ALA A 342 -15.68 -14.67 -11.12
CA ALA A 342 -14.62 -15.16 -10.24
C ALA A 342 -13.61 -14.08 -9.87
N TYR A 343 -13.17 -14.11 -8.62
CA TYR A 343 -11.94 -13.46 -8.17
C TYR A 343 -10.75 -14.33 -8.60
N GLU A 344 -9.94 -13.82 -9.51
CA GLU A 344 -8.80 -14.58 -10.06
C GLU A 344 -7.53 -14.43 -9.20
N HIS A 345 -7.36 -13.28 -8.54
CA HIS A 345 -6.22 -13.08 -7.65
C HIS A 345 -6.54 -13.57 -6.22
N PRO A 346 -5.76 -14.52 -5.64
CA PRO A 346 -6.10 -15.15 -4.36
C PRO A 346 -6.07 -14.20 -3.15
N GLN A 347 -5.38 -13.05 -3.27
CA GLN A 347 -5.30 -12.04 -2.21
C GLN A 347 -6.48 -11.04 -2.24
N THR A 348 -7.34 -11.10 -3.24
CA THR A 348 -8.44 -10.14 -3.46
C THR A 348 -9.75 -10.92 -3.61
N ALA A 349 -10.22 -11.50 -2.51
CA ALA A 349 -11.42 -12.34 -2.49
C ALA A 349 -12.04 -12.41 -1.08
N GLY A 350 -13.25 -12.99 -0.99
CA GLY A 350 -13.93 -13.29 0.28
C GLY A 350 -14.94 -12.24 0.77
N PHE A 351 -15.13 -11.15 0.03
CA PHE A 351 -16.06 -10.07 0.38
C PHE A 351 -17.01 -9.75 -0.80
N PRO A 352 -18.12 -9.01 -0.58
CA PRO A 352 -19.04 -8.68 -1.67
C PRO A 352 -18.44 -7.63 -2.60
N GLN A 353 -18.37 -7.93 -3.91
CA GLN A 353 -17.87 -7.00 -4.95
C GLN A 353 -18.95 -6.04 -5.48
N PHE A 354 -20.19 -6.52 -5.52
CA PHE A 354 -21.32 -5.83 -6.12
C PHE A 354 -22.49 -5.80 -5.14
N ALA A 355 -23.35 -4.79 -5.27
CA ALA A 355 -24.63 -4.69 -4.61
C ALA A 355 -25.75 -4.38 -5.63
N PRO A 356 -27.01 -4.79 -5.37
CA PRO A 356 -28.14 -4.32 -6.16
C PRO A 356 -28.15 -2.79 -6.23
N GLY A 357 -28.19 -2.26 -7.45
CA GLY A 357 -28.05 -0.83 -7.69
C GLY A 357 -26.77 -0.42 -8.38
N ASP A 358 -25.69 -1.20 -8.26
CA ASP A 358 -24.40 -0.88 -8.86
C ASP A 358 -24.45 -0.96 -10.39
N GLU A 359 -23.84 0.02 -11.04
CA GLU A 359 -23.51 0.00 -12.46
C GLU A 359 -22.20 -0.75 -12.70
N VAL A 360 -22.16 -1.58 -13.73
CA VAL A 360 -20.99 -2.38 -14.13
C VAL A 360 -20.60 -2.13 -15.58
N GLU A 361 -19.35 -2.44 -15.91
CA GLU A 361 -18.85 -2.48 -17.29
C GLU A 361 -18.27 -3.86 -17.66
N PHE A 362 -18.70 -4.40 -18.80
CA PHE A 362 -18.13 -5.61 -19.41
C PHE A 362 -16.98 -5.25 -20.36
N THR A 363 -15.78 -5.76 -20.09
CA THR A 363 -14.55 -5.42 -20.80
C THR A 363 -13.90 -6.66 -21.39
N THR A 364 -13.46 -6.57 -22.65
CA THR A 364 -12.67 -7.63 -23.29
C THR A 364 -11.31 -7.71 -22.62
N LYS A 365 -10.96 -8.86 -22.03
CA LYS A 365 -9.72 -9.05 -21.26
C LYS A 365 -8.45 -8.75 -22.08
N ARG A 366 -8.40 -9.22 -23.33
CA ARG A 366 -7.21 -9.09 -24.21
C ARG A 366 -6.91 -7.68 -24.65
N THR A 367 -7.92 -6.88 -24.96
CA THR A 367 -7.75 -5.49 -25.43
C THR A 367 -7.88 -4.49 -24.28
N MET A 368 -8.54 -4.89 -23.19
CA MET A 368 -8.99 -4.02 -22.09
C MET A 368 -9.91 -2.87 -22.56
N VAL A 369 -10.64 -3.11 -23.66
CA VAL A 369 -11.62 -2.19 -24.23
C VAL A 369 -13.03 -2.70 -23.90
N PRO A 370 -13.99 -1.81 -23.55
CA PRO A 370 -15.37 -2.19 -23.28
C PRO A 370 -16.03 -2.86 -24.49
N LEU A 371 -16.92 -3.81 -24.25
CA LEU A 371 -17.80 -4.37 -25.29
C LEU A 371 -18.78 -3.32 -25.84
N ALA A 372 -19.42 -3.61 -26.98
CA ALA A 372 -20.60 -2.85 -27.40
C ALA A 372 -21.73 -3.06 -26.37
N ASP A 373 -22.47 -2.00 -26.02
CA ASP A 373 -23.50 -2.02 -24.97
C ASP A 373 -23.00 -2.55 -23.60
N ALA A 374 -21.73 -2.30 -23.28
CA ALA A 374 -21.02 -2.84 -22.12
C ALA A 374 -21.56 -2.46 -20.73
N HIS A 375 -22.65 -1.71 -20.61
CA HIS A 375 -23.14 -1.24 -19.30
C HIS A 375 -24.45 -1.91 -18.90
N ALA A 376 -24.52 -2.36 -17.66
CA ALA A 376 -25.74 -2.88 -17.05
C ALA A 376 -25.80 -2.51 -15.57
N LYS A 377 -26.98 -2.68 -14.97
CA LYS A 377 -27.21 -2.47 -13.54
C LYS A 377 -27.42 -3.80 -12.84
N VAL A 378 -26.75 -3.99 -11.70
CA VAL A 378 -26.91 -5.18 -10.85
C VAL A 378 -28.29 -5.15 -10.18
N THR A 379 -29.03 -6.25 -10.28
CA THR A 379 -30.34 -6.42 -9.63
C THR A 379 -30.31 -7.45 -8.52
N ALA A 380 -29.41 -8.43 -8.58
CA ALA A 380 -29.21 -9.42 -7.53
C ALA A 380 -27.78 -9.96 -7.55
N VAL A 381 -27.29 -10.38 -6.38
CA VAL A 381 -25.97 -11.00 -6.18
C VAL A 381 -26.15 -12.20 -5.24
N ASP A 382 -25.59 -13.34 -5.62
CA ASP A 382 -25.48 -14.55 -4.80
C ASP A 382 -24.00 -14.99 -4.76
N GLY A 383 -23.31 -14.82 -3.65
CA GLY A 383 -21.86 -15.00 -3.55
C GLY A 383 -21.35 -14.61 -2.16
N PRO A 384 -20.02 -14.41 -1.97
CA PRO A 384 -19.49 -14.11 -0.66
C PRO A 384 -20.01 -12.77 -0.15
N SER A 385 -20.74 -12.83 0.97
CA SER A 385 -21.07 -11.66 1.76
C SER A 385 -19.95 -11.28 2.74
N GLY A 386 -18.92 -12.11 2.86
CA GLY A 386 -17.90 -12.05 3.91
C GLY A 386 -18.36 -12.59 5.26
N MET A 387 -19.61 -13.04 5.37
CA MET A 387 -20.20 -13.60 6.59
C MET A 387 -21.00 -14.90 6.32
N ASP A 388 -21.28 -15.21 5.05
CA ASP A 388 -21.97 -16.42 4.61
C ASP A 388 -20.94 -17.48 4.21
N HIS A 389 -21.01 -18.64 4.87
CA HIS A 389 -20.05 -19.74 4.71
C HIS A 389 -20.60 -20.89 3.86
N ASP A 390 -21.85 -20.78 3.39
CA ASP A 390 -22.47 -21.77 2.51
C ASP A 390 -22.15 -21.51 1.03
N LYS A 391 -21.49 -20.39 0.73
CA LYS A 391 -21.14 -19.94 -0.62
C LYS A 391 -19.62 -19.93 -0.82
N PRO A 392 -19.12 -20.16 -2.05
CA PRO A 392 -17.70 -20.01 -2.35
C PRO A 392 -17.22 -18.58 -2.07
N LEU A 393 -16.01 -18.43 -1.51
CA LEU A 393 -15.41 -17.12 -1.26
C LEU A 393 -14.79 -16.45 -2.49
N THR A 394 -14.64 -17.20 -3.57
CA THR A 394 -13.91 -16.78 -4.77
C THR A 394 -14.81 -16.63 -5.99
N THR A 395 -16.11 -16.95 -5.90
CA THR A 395 -17.06 -16.81 -7.01
C THR A 395 -18.39 -16.25 -6.56
N MET A 396 -19.09 -15.56 -7.46
CA MET A 396 -20.42 -15.03 -7.24
C MET A 396 -21.27 -15.10 -8.50
N THR A 397 -22.58 -15.25 -8.34
CA THR A 397 -23.56 -15.14 -9.41
C THR A 397 -24.20 -13.76 -9.35
N VAL A 398 -24.17 -13.02 -10.45
CA VAL A 398 -24.68 -11.65 -10.55
C VAL A 398 -25.75 -11.59 -11.64
N THR A 399 -26.92 -11.06 -11.29
CA THR A 399 -28.03 -10.82 -12.22
C THR A 399 -28.13 -9.34 -12.54
N PHE A 400 -28.38 -9.04 -13.82
CA PHE A 400 -28.44 -7.70 -14.37
C PHE A 400 -29.85 -7.31 -14.83
N ASP A 401 -30.09 -6.00 -14.97
CA ASP A 401 -31.35 -5.39 -15.40
C ASP A 401 -31.71 -5.65 -16.88
N ARG A 402 -30.77 -6.20 -17.64
CA ARG A 402 -30.88 -6.47 -19.08
C ARG A 402 -30.03 -7.69 -19.46
N PRO A 403 -30.24 -8.30 -20.65
CA PRO A 403 -29.37 -9.34 -21.15
C PRO A 403 -27.90 -8.90 -21.19
N VAL A 404 -26.98 -9.84 -20.95
CA VAL A 404 -25.54 -9.57 -21.04
C VAL A 404 -25.16 -9.18 -22.48
N PRO A 405 -24.15 -8.31 -22.69
CA PRO A 405 -23.78 -7.86 -24.02
C PRO A 405 -23.44 -8.99 -25.00
N ALA A 406 -23.74 -8.78 -26.28
CA ALA A 406 -23.25 -9.65 -27.33
C ALA A 406 -21.71 -9.59 -27.36
N GLY A 407 -21.03 -10.74 -27.27
CA GLY A 407 -19.57 -10.82 -27.20
C GLY A 407 -18.99 -11.07 -25.81
N VAL A 408 -19.81 -11.24 -24.77
CA VAL A 408 -19.34 -11.80 -23.50
C VAL A 408 -18.79 -13.22 -23.74
N GLU A 409 -17.55 -13.44 -23.33
CA GLU A 409 -16.84 -14.71 -23.45
C GLU A 409 -16.33 -15.17 -22.09
N THR A 410 -16.62 -16.42 -21.73
CA THR A 410 -16.03 -17.09 -20.56
C THR A 410 -14.51 -17.11 -20.67
N GLY A 411 -13.81 -16.60 -19.66
CA GLY A 411 -12.34 -16.44 -19.64
C GLY A 411 -11.79 -15.33 -20.54
N GLY A 412 -12.62 -14.76 -21.42
CA GLY A 412 -12.27 -13.68 -22.34
C GLY A 412 -12.79 -12.31 -21.91
N THR A 413 -13.70 -12.25 -20.94
CA THR A 413 -14.35 -11.02 -20.46
C THR A 413 -14.17 -10.85 -18.95
N VAL A 414 -13.94 -9.60 -18.54
CA VAL A 414 -13.93 -9.19 -17.13
C VAL A 414 -15.01 -8.14 -16.87
N VAL A 415 -15.52 -8.10 -15.65
CA VAL A 415 -16.57 -7.17 -15.20
C VAL A 415 -16.02 -6.27 -14.10
N GLU A 416 -16.16 -4.96 -14.29
CA GLU A 416 -15.78 -3.94 -13.31
C GLU A 416 -17.03 -3.32 -12.66
N ASN A 417 -16.97 -3.05 -11.35
CA ASN A 417 -17.94 -2.20 -10.66
C ASN A 417 -17.59 -0.71 -10.88
N ILE A 418 -18.25 -0.05 -11.84
CA ILE A 418 -17.97 1.35 -12.18
C ILE A 418 -18.68 2.35 -11.27
N THR A 419 -19.52 1.87 -10.33
CA THR A 419 -20.04 2.69 -9.23
C THR A 419 -19.00 2.86 -8.12
N ALA A 420 -18.22 1.81 -7.87
CA ALA A 420 -17.19 1.72 -6.83
C ALA A 420 -15.84 2.33 -7.28
N THR A 421 -15.86 3.55 -7.82
CA THR A 421 -14.67 4.22 -8.36
C THR A 421 -14.57 5.67 -7.88
N PRO A 422 -13.40 6.15 -7.37
CA PRO A 422 -13.32 7.47 -6.73
C PRO A 422 -12.67 8.51 -7.63
N SER A 423 -13.10 9.77 -7.53
CA SER A 423 -12.22 10.89 -7.89
C SER A 423 -11.08 10.99 -6.87
N VAL A 424 -9.88 11.40 -7.30
CA VAL A 424 -8.68 11.34 -6.48
C VAL A 424 -7.95 12.68 -6.44
N VAL A 425 -7.52 13.10 -5.25
CA VAL A 425 -6.59 14.21 -5.05
C VAL A 425 -5.42 13.76 -4.18
N ILE A 426 -4.22 13.81 -4.74
CA ILE A 426 -2.96 13.53 -4.03
C ILE A 426 -2.13 14.82 -4.08
N SER A 427 -2.04 15.54 -2.95
CA SER A 427 -1.43 16.87 -2.97
C SER A 427 -0.55 17.24 -1.78
N GLY A 428 0.59 17.87 -2.06
CA GLY A 428 1.48 18.40 -1.03
C GLY A 428 2.18 17.32 -0.20
N ASN A 429 2.29 16.10 -0.72
CA ASN A 429 2.90 14.97 -0.01
C ASN A 429 4.40 14.86 -0.29
N VAL A 430 5.11 14.14 0.57
CA VAL A 430 6.53 13.81 0.41
C VAL A 430 6.69 12.29 0.38
N PHE A 431 7.36 11.78 -0.64
CA PHE A 431 7.69 10.37 -0.83
C PHE A 431 9.22 10.20 -0.83
N ARG A 432 9.76 9.33 0.02
CA ARG A 432 11.20 9.04 0.09
C ARG A 432 11.46 7.62 0.57
N ASN A 433 12.66 7.11 0.28
CA ASN A 433 13.07 5.75 0.68
C ASN A 433 12.08 4.68 0.19
N VAL A 434 11.51 4.86 -1.01
CA VAL A 434 10.51 3.95 -1.59
C VAL A 434 11.21 2.99 -2.55
N PRO A 435 11.19 1.67 -2.29
CA PRO A 435 11.83 0.67 -3.14
C PRO A 435 11.00 0.31 -4.38
N THR A 436 9.72 0.70 -4.41
CA THR A 436 8.72 0.36 -5.44
C THR A 436 8.15 1.60 -6.13
N ARG A 437 6.88 1.55 -6.56
CA ARG A 437 6.21 2.69 -7.17
C ARG A 437 5.80 3.69 -6.09
N GLY A 438 5.74 4.98 -6.42
CA GLY A 438 5.30 6.02 -5.48
C GLY A 438 3.77 6.09 -5.35
N VAL A 439 3.08 6.22 -6.48
CA VAL A 439 1.61 6.20 -6.58
C VAL A 439 1.23 5.23 -7.68
N LEU A 440 0.48 4.18 -7.36
CA LEU A 440 -0.28 3.37 -8.31
C LEU A 440 -1.74 3.84 -8.31
N VAL A 441 -2.27 4.23 -9.47
CA VAL A 441 -3.65 4.72 -9.58
C VAL A 441 -4.34 4.22 -10.85
N THR A 442 -5.47 3.55 -10.66
CA THR A 442 -6.30 2.96 -11.73
C THR A 442 -7.77 3.29 -11.45
N THR A 443 -8.19 4.49 -11.87
CA THR A 443 -9.59 4.93 -11.71
C THR A 443 -10.03 5.79 -12.88
N ARG A 444 -11.32 5.66 -13.20
CA ARG A 444 -11.98 6.29 -14.35
C ARG A 444 -12.41 7.73 -14.06
N LYS A 445 -12.49 8.11 -12.79
CA LYS A 445 -12.88 9.47 -12.37
C LYS A 445 -11.64 10.37 -12.34
N PRO A 446 -11.82 11.69 -12.35
CA PRO A 446 -10.70 12.63 -12.40
C PRO A 446 -9.68 12.40 -11.27
N VAL A 447 -8.41 12.36 -11.64
CA VAL A 447 -7.26 12.24 -10.73
C VAL A 447 -6.39 13.48 -10.82
N LEU A 448 -6.10 14.09 -9.69
CA LEU A 448 -5.15 15.21 -9.56
C LEU A 448 -3.99 14.85 -8.64
N ILE A 449 -2.79 14.74 -9.19
CA ILE A 449 -1.54 14.55 -8.45
C ILE A 449 -0.76 15.86 -8.53
N THR A 450 -0.73 16.66 -7.46
CA THR A 450 -0.18 18.03 -7.53
C THR A 450 0.61 18.52 -6.32
N GLY A 451 1.74 19.17 -6.58
CA GLY A 451 2.56 19.77 -5.52
C GLY A 451 3.25 18.75 -4.62
N ASN A 452 3.45 17.51 -5.09
CA ASN A 452 4.13 16.46 -4.32
C ASN A 452 5.63 16.44 -4.61
N ARG A 453 6.41 15.94 -3.65
CA ARG A 453 7.85 15.71 -3.77
C ARG A 453 8.16 14.22 -3.74
N PHE A 454 8.70 13.70 -4.83
CA PHE A 454 9.21 12.34 -4.95
C PHE A 454 10.74 12.38 -4.96
N ASP A 455 11.39 11.72 -4.00
CA ASP A 455 12.84 11.75 -3.83
C ASP A 455 13.41 10.34 -3.69
N GLY A 456 14.23 9.92 -4.65
CA GLY A 456 14.92 8.63 -4.62
C GLY A 456 13.99 7.43 -4.78
N MET A 457 12.98 7.52 -5.64
CA MET A 457 12.11 6.38 -5.99
C MET A 457 12.93 5.33 -6.77
N SER A 458 12.80 4.06 -6.37
CA SER A 458 13.52 2.95 -7.02
C SER A 458 12.72 2.21 -8.10
N MET A 459 11.42 2.51 -8.26
CA MET A 459 10.65 2.25 -9.48
C MET A 459 9.91 3.53 -9.91
N ALA A 460 8.82 3.39 -10.67
CA ALA A 460 8.04 4.52 -11.17
C ALA A 460 7.51 5.42 -10.05
N SER A 461 7.72 6.73 -10.16
CA SER A 461 7.18 7.66 -9.17
C SER A 461 5.66 7.70 -9.23
N ILE A 462 5.11 7.64 -10.44
CA ILE A 462 3.68 7.48 -10.70
C ILE A 462 3.51 6.35 -11.70
N TYR A 463 2.71 5.35 -11.34
CA TYR A 463 2.34 4.22 -12.16
C TYR A 463 0.82 4.24 -12.42
N VAL A 464 0.45 4.23 -13.68
CA VAL A 464 -0.92 4.03 -14.15
C VAL A 464 -0.98 2.66 -14.76
N SER A 465 -1.87 1.82 -14.24
CA SER A 465 -2.11 0.49 -14.77
C SER A 465 -3.57 0.32 -15.15
N ALA A 466 -3.87 -0.86 -15.65
CA ALA A 466 -5.14 -1.55 -15.55
C ALA A 466 -4.76 -3.02 -15.76
N ASP A 467 -5.08 -3.87 -14.79
CA ASP A 467 -4.58 -5.24 -14.77
C ASP A 467 -5.74 -6.22 -14.80
N ALA A 468 -5.81 -7.07 -15.83
CA ALA A 468 -6.77 -8.16 -15.93
C ALA A 468 -6.09 -9.53 -16.10
N TYR A 469 -4.80 -9.66 -15.79
CA TYR A 469 -4.02 -10.88 -16.02
C TYR A 469 -3.15 -11.32 -14.84
N GLN A 470 -2.73 -10.41 -13.98
CA GLN A 470 -1.93 -10.72 -12.79
C GLN A 470 -2.71 -10.33 -11.53
N TRP A 471 -2.85 -9.03 -11.26
CA TRP A 471 -3.46 -8.53 -10.03
C TRP A 471 -4.98 -8.36 -10.11
N TYR A 472 -5.55 -8.30 -11.32
CA TYR A 472 -6.97 -8.06 -11.53
C TYR A 472 -7.46 -6.72 -10.93
N GLU A 473 -6.56 -5.74 -10.85
CA GLU A 473 -6.83 -4.37 -10.38
C GLU A 473 -7.41 -3.53 -11.52
N SER A 474 -8.69 -3.17 -11.39
CA SER A 474 -9.45 -2.53 -12.47
C SER A 474 -9.35 -1.01 -12.46
N GLY A 475 -9.71 -0.44 -13.61
CA GLY A 475 -10.01 0.98 -13.75
C GLY A 475 -9.13 1.65 -14.80
N PRO A 476 -9.56 1.74 -16.07
CA PRO A 476 -8.85 2.56 -17.05
C PRO A 476 -8.89 4.03 -16.60
N VAL A 477 -7.72 4.66 -16.50
CA VAL A 477 -7.62 6.11 -16.33
C VAL A 477 -8.20 6.84 -17.54
N ALA A 478 -9.12 7.77 -17.29
CA ALA A 478 -9.78 8.57 -18.33
C ALA A 478 -9.54 10.08 -18.21
N ASP A 479 -9.01 10.54 -17.07
CA ASP A 479 -8.64 11.93 -16.80
C ASP A 479 -7.63 11.99 -15.64
N LEU A 480 -6.36 12.24 -15.97
CA LEU A 480 -5.28 12.34 -14.99
C LEU A 480 -4.45 13.60 -15.23
N THR A 481 -4.37 14.44 -14.21
CA THR A 481 -3.49 15.62 -14.18
C THR A 481 -2.36 15.42 -13.16
N ILE A 482 -1.12 15.42 -13.64
CA ILE A 482 0.11 15.41 -12.85
C ILE A 482 0.74 16.78 -12.97
N ARG A 483 0.59 17.64 -11.96
CA ARG A 483 0.95 19.05 -12.06
C ARG A 483 1.78 19.61 -10.92
N GLY A 484 2.87 20.30 -11.24
CA GLY A 484 3.64 21.05 -10.24
C GLY A 484 4.32 20.16 -9.20
N ASN A 485 4.62 18.90 -9.53
CA ASN A 485 5.37 17.99 -8.67
C ASN A 485 6.88 18.12 -8.93
N SER A 486 7.69 17.71 -7.95
CA SER A 486 9.14 17.60 -8.09
C SER A 486 9.58 16.14 -7.99
N PHE A 487 10.32 15.66 -8.97
CA PHE A 487 10.90 14.32 -9.02
C PHE A 487 12.42 14.44 -8.99
N THR A 488 13.07 13.89 -7.96
CA THR A 488 14.51 14.03 -7.75
C THR A 488 15.14 12.65 -7.60
N ARG A 489 16.20 12.37 -8.38
CA ARG A 489 16.94 11.09 -8.36
C ARG A 489 16.08 9.84 -8.58
N PRO A 490 15.13 9.82 -9.53
CA PRO A 490 14.41 8.60 -9.87
C PRO A 490 15.33 7.59 -10.57
N THR A 491 14.96 6.31 -10.53
CA THR A 491 15.64 5.23 -11.25
C THR A 491 15.00 4.87 -12.60
N GLY A 492 13.82 5.42 -12.87
CA GLY A 492 13.13 5.31 -14.15
C GLY A 492 11.97 4.31 -14.15
N PRO A 493 11.23 4.26 -15.27
CA PRO A 493 10.60 5.45 -15.83
C PRO A 493 9.92 6.31 -14.75
N VAL A 494 9.96 7.65 -14.83
CA VAL A 494 9.38 8.49 -13.76
C VAL A 494 7.85 8.37 -13.72
N ILE A 495 7.22 8.52 -14.89
CA ILE A 495 5.80 8.29 -15.14
C ILE A 495 5.70 7.04 -16.00
N PHE A 496 5.03 6.02 -15.48
CA PHE A 496 4.83 4.76 -16.16
C PHE A 496 3.36 4.51 -16.41
N VAL A 497 2.98 4.19 -17.65
CA VAL A 497 1.61 3.82 -18.00
C VAL A 497 1.66 2.46 -18.68
N GLU A 498 1.21 1.42 -18.00
CA GLU A 498 1.25 0.05 -18.51
C GLU A 498 -0.02 -0.74 -18.14
N PRO A 499 -1.05 -0.68 -18.98
CA PRO A 499 -2.13 -1.65 -18.93
C PRO A 499 -1.65 -3.02 -19.41
N THR A 500 -2.28 -4.06 -18.88
CA THR A 500 -1.94 -5.47 -19.18
C THR A 500 -2.55 -6.00 -20.48
N ASN A 501 -3.17 -5.14 -21.29
CA ASN A 501 -3.72 -5.53 -22.59
C ASN A 501 -2.67 -6.23 -23.46
N GLN A 502 -3.05 -7.39 -24.01
CA GLN A 502 -2.21 -8.22 -24.86
C GLN A 502 -2.31 -7.83 -26.33
N VAL A 503 -3.42 -7.21 -26.72
CA VAL A 503 -3.64 -6.68 -28.07
C VAL A 503 -3.63 -5.16 -27.98
N ILE A 504 -2.73 -4.56 -28.75
CA ILE A 504 -2.55 -3.12 -28.82
C ILE A 504 -3.33 -2.59 -30.02
N ASP A 505 -4.22 -1.64 -29.77
CA ASP A 505 -4.97 -0.91 -30.80
C ASP A 505 -4.82 0.60 -30.57
N PRO A 506 -3.97 1.30 -31.36
CA PRO A 506 -3.78 2.74 -31.22
C PRO A 506 -5.04 3.58 -31.50
N ALA A 507 -6.03 3.01 -32.21
CA ALA A 507 -7.32 3.66 -32.47
C ALA A 507 -8.26 3.57 -31.26
N ASN A 508 -8.09 2.54 -30.41
CA ASN A 508 -8.86 2.34 -29.18
C ASN A 508 -7.91 2.07 -27.98
N PRO A 509 -7.15 3.08 -27.52
CA PRO A 509 -6.29 2.94 -26.35
C PRO A 509 -7.07 2.62 -25.07
N VAL A 510 -6.39 2.07 -24.06
CA VAL A 510 -7.00 1.71 -22.77
C VAL A 510 -7.16 2.93 -21.87
N HIS A 511 -6.14 3.79 -21.82
CA HIS A 511 -6.12 4.99 -21.00
C HIS A 511 -6.32 6.24 -21.84
N HIS A 512 -6.89 7.29 -21.23
CA HIS A 512 -7.16 8.55 -21.91
C HIS A 512 -6.84 9.78 -21.05
N ASN A 513 -6.56 10.89 -21.74
CA ASN A 513 -6.43 12.24 -21.18
C ASN A 513 -5.47 12.33 -19.99
N ILE A 514 -4.22 11.96 -20.21
CA ILE A 514 -3.15 12.10 -19.22
C ILE A 514 -2.35 13.38 -19.50
N SER A 515 -2.34 14.31 -18.56
CA SER A 515 -1.62 15.59 -18.65
C SER A 515 -0.53 15.68 -17.59
N VAL A 516 0.71 15.89 -18.03
CA VAL A 516 1.90 16.10 -17.20
C VAL A 516 2.38 17.53 -17.40
N ASP A 517 2.05 18.39 -16.43
CA ASP A 517 2.15 19.84 -16.58
C ASP A 517 3.01 20.52 -15.52
N HIS A 518 3.94 21.38 -15.94
CA HIS A 518 4.71 22.26 -15.03
C HIS A 518 5.40 21.53 -13.87
N ASN A 519 5.85 20.28 -14.09
CA ASN A 519 6.63 19.53 -13.12
C ASN A 519 8.12 19.81 -13.28
N THR A 520 8.90 19.54 -12.23
CA THR A 520 10.37 19.57 -12.27
C THR A 520 10.91 18.15 -12.13
N PHE A 521 11.81 17.78 -13.03
CA PHE A 521 12.47 16.48 -13.06
C PHE A 521 13.98 16.69 -12.97
N ASP A 522 14.59 16.32 -11.85
CA ASP A 522 16.04 16.29 -11.67
C ASP A 522 16.50 14.82 -11.77
N ILE A 523 16.98 14.42 -12.95
CA ILE A 523 17.14 13.00 -13.34
C ILE A 523 18.58 12.62 -13.67
N GLY A 524 18.87 11.32 -13.54
CA GLY A 524 20.05 10.69 -14.16
C GLY A 524 19.74 10.27 -15.60
N ASP A 525 20.55 9.38 -16.16
CA ASP A 525 20.30 8.79 -17.49
C ASP A 525 19.16 7.77 -17.41
N VAL A 526 17.91 8.26 -17.38
CA VAL A 526 16.68 7.48 -17.27
C VAL A 526 15.57 8.03 -18.18
N THR A 527 14.63 7.17 -18.57
CA THR A 527 13.39 7.58 -19.25
C THR A 527 12.47 8.33 -18.28
N VAL A 528 11.82 9.40 -18.74
CA VAL A 528 10.85 10.17 -17.94
C VAL A 528 9.44 9.62 -18.11
N VAL A 529 9.02 9.38 -19.34
CA VAL A 529 7.72 8.80 -19.66
C VAL A 529 7.92 7.51 -20.45
N ASN A 530 7.37 6.42 -19.92
CA ASN A 530 7.12 5.22 -20.70
C ASN A 530 5.62 4.92 -20.63
N ALA A 531 4.93 4.95 -21.76
CA ALA A 531 3.48 4.87 -21.79
C ALA A 531 2.96 3.97 -22.91
N LYS A 532 2.12 3.01 -22.53
CA LYS A 532 1.47 2.05 -23.43
C LYS A 532 -0.04 2.29 -23.44
N SER A 533 -0.62 2.22 -24.65
CA SER A 533 -2.07 2.29 -24.89
C SER A 533 -2.74 3.51 -24.24
N VAL A 534 -2.23 4.71 -24.55
CA VAL A 534 -2.79 5.99 -24.11
C VAL A 534 -3.32 6.83 -25.29
N GLY A 535 -4.57 7.28 -25.22
CA GLY A 535 -5.17 8.23 -26.14
C GLY A 535 -5.28 9.63 -25.53
N GLY A 536 -4.51 10.58 -26.06
CA GLY A 536 -4.45 11.94 -25.53
C GLY A 536 -3.48 12.03 -24.36
N PHE A 537 -2.19 12.22 -24.66
CA PHE A 537 -1.14 12.40 -23.67
C PHE A 537 -0.45 13.75 -23.85
N GLY A 538 -0.39 14.56 -22.80
CA GLY A 538 0.28 15.86 -22.79
C GLY A 538 1.49 15.89 -21.86
N PHE A 539 2.63 16.38 -22.34
CA PHE A 539 3.80 16.73 -21.53
C PHE A 539 4.18 18.18 -21.81
N THR A 540 3.68 19.11 -20.97
CA THR A 540 3.69 20.54 -21.27
C THR A 540 4.24 21.42 -20.13
N GLY A 541 5.12 22.37 -20.46
CA GLY A 541 5.59 23.37 -19.48
C GLY A 541 6.52 22.80 -18.42
N ASN A 542 7.03 21.57 -18.59
CA ASN A 542 7.89 20.92 -17.60
C ASN A 542 9.34 21.40 -17.72
N THR A 543 10.07 21.26 -16.62
CA THR A 543 11.52 21.47 -16.57
C THR A 543 12.22 20.15 -16.30
N VAL A 544 13.11 19.71 -17.18
CA VAL A 544 13.91 18.49 -17.03
C VAL A 544 15.38 18.87 -16.97
N ARG A 545 16.04 18.45 -15.89
CA ARG A 545 17.43 18.79 -15.55
C ARG A 545 18.26 17.54 -15.32
N ARG A 546 19.57 17.68 -15.57
CA ARG A 546 20.55 16.63 -15.30
C ARG A 546 21.06 16.73 -13.87
N LEU A 547 21.12 15.60 -13.17
CA LEU A 547 21.67 15.56 -11.80
C LEU A 547 23.18 15.73 -11.75
N ASP A 548 23.89 15.26 -12.77
CA ASP A 548 25.34 15.33 -12.87
C ASP A 548 25.84 16.63 -13.52
N GLY A 549 24.93 17.47 -14.03
CA GLY A 549 25.27 18.74 -14.67
C GLY A 549 25.80 18.61 -16.11
N PRO A 550 26.13 19.73 -16.75
CA PRO A 550 26.39 19.78 -18.20
C PRO A 550 27.76 19.22 -18.61
N ASP A 551 28.70 19.08 -17.68
CA ASP A 551 30.09 18.66 -17.96
C ASP A 551 30.26 17.14 -18.11
N HIS A 552 29.21 16.37 -17.81
CA HIS A 552 29.19 14.92 -17.96
C HIS A 552 28.72 14.49 -19.36
N PRO A 553 29.07 13.27 -19.83
CA PRO A 553 28.60 12.75 -21.12
C PRO A 553 27.08 12.89 -21.29
N PRO A 554 26.58 13.16 -22.51
CA PRO A 554 25.14 13.21 -22.76
C PRO A 554 24.44 11.91 -22.35
N TYR A 555 23.21 12.03 -21.85
CA TYR A 555 22.36 10.89 -21.52
C TYR A 555 21.90 10.18 -22.79
N THR A 556 21.83 8.86 -22.71
CA THR A 556 21.53 7.99 -23.84
C THR A 556 20.08 7.52 -23.86
N SER A 557 19.45 7.39 -22.69
CA SER A 557 18.05 6.96 -22.55
C SER A 557 17.10 7.99 -23.14
N PRO A 558 16.18 7.61 -24.04
CA PRO A 558 15.16 8.52 -24.53
C PRO A 558 14.27 8.96 -23.37
N LEU A 559 13.96 10.27 -23.31
CA LEU A 559 13.03 10.79 -22.29
C LEU A 559 11.61 10.25 -22.46
N PHE A 560 11.21 9.96 -23.69
CA PHE A 560 9.83 9.59 -24.03
C PHE A 560 9.79 8.30 -24.86
N VAL A 561 9.05 7.33 -24.34
CA VAL A 561 8.75 6.06 -25.00
C VAL A 561 7.24 5.85 -24.99
N PHE A 562 6.66 5.63 -26.15
CA PHE A 562 5.23 5.39 -26.33
C PHE A 562 5.01 4.10 -27.11
N HIS A 563 4.01 3.32 -26.71
CA HIS A 563 3.60 2.11 -27.40
C HIS A 563 2.10 2.13 -27.68
N GLY A 564 1.71 2.00 -28.95
CA GLY A 564 0.33 2.04 -29.42
C GLY A 564 -0.52 3.13 -28.78
N SER A 565 0.03 4.34 -28.77
CA SER A 565 -0.57 5.52 -28.15
C SER A 565 -0.85 6.59 -29.21
N SER A 566 -1.86 7.43 -29.00
CA SER A 566 -2.30 8.43 -29.96
C SER A 566 -2.54 9.78 -29.29
N GLY A 567 -2.54 10.87 -30.07
CA GLY A 567 -2.77 12.22 -29.53
C GLY A 567 -1.67 12.71 -28.57
N ILE A 568 -0.40 12.33 -28.82
CA ILE A 568 0.75 12.72 -28.01
C ILE A 568 1.15 14.17 -28.31
N ARG A 569 1.29 14.97 -27.25
CA ARG A 569 1.71 16.37 -27.32
C ARG A 569 2.84 16.66 -26.34
N ILE A 570 4.02 16.97 -26.86
CA ILE A 570 5.18 17.42 -26.08
C ILE A 570 5.49 18.85 -26.48
N ALA A 571 5.28 19.81 -25.57
CA ALA A 571 5.37 21.23 -25.93
C ALA A 571 5.83 22.13 -24.78
N ARG A 572 6.54 23.21 -25.11
CA ARG A 572 6.90 24.28 -24.16
C ARG A 572 7.68 23.79 -22.92
N ASN A 573 8.48 22.74 -23.07
CA ASN A 573 9.32 22.22 -21.99
C ASN A 573 10.71 22.85 -22.04
N HIS A 574 11.36 22.93 -20.87
CA HIS A 574 12.75 23.32 -20.73
C HIS A 574 13.61 22.08 -20.46
N TYR A 575 14.67 21.90 -21.24
CA TYR A 575 15.60 20.77 -21.12
C TYR A 575 17.02 21.26 -20.95
N ASP A 576 17.75 20.70 -19.99
CA ASP A 576 19.20 20.90 -19.90
C ASP A 576 19.93 20.30 -21.12
N LYS A 577 21.09 20.88 -21.45
CA LYS A 577 21.96 20.37 -22.52
C LYS A 577 22.45 18.95 -22.20
N GLY A 578 22.35 18.07 -23.20
CA GLY A 578 22.82 16.68 -23.11
C GLY A 578 21.74 15.68 -22.69
N LEU A 579 20.47 16.09 -22.58
CA LEU A 579 19.35 15.16 -22.47
C LEU A 579 18.96 14.59 -23.84
N ASN A 580 18.62 13.30 -23.91
CA ASN A 580 18.07 12.70 -25.12
C ASN A 580 16.55 12.93 -25.21
N THR A 581 16.16 14.06 -25.81
CA THR A 581 14.75 14.46 -25.97
C THR A 581 14.02 13.73 -27.10
N ALA A 582 14.58 12.63 -27.62
CA ALA A 582 13.91 11.84 -28.64
C ALA A 582 12.58 11.26 -28.12
N VAL A 583 11.64 11.13 -29.04
CA VAL A 583 10.35 10.47 -28.82
C VAL A 583 10.40 9.17 -29.60
N VAL A 584 10.40 8.06 -28.88
CA VAL A 584 10.29 6.71 -29.47
C VAL A 584 8.82 6.33 -29.44
N SER A 585 8.25 5.99 -30.60
CA SER A 585 6.86 5.54 -30.74
C SER A 585 6.79 4.50 -31.86
N ASP A 586 5.93 3.50 -31.68
CA ASP A 586 5.55 2.52 -32.72
C ASP A 586 4.16 2.77 -33.31
#